data_AF-X0U589-F1
#
_entry.id   AF-X0U589-F1
#
_cell.length_a   1.000
_cell.length_b   1.000
_cell.length_c   1.000
_cell.angle_alpha   90.00
_cell.angle_beta   90.00
_cell.angle_gamma   90.00
#
_symmetry.space_group_name_H-M   'P 1'
#
loop_
_entity.id
_entity.type
_entity.pdbx_description
1 polymer ?
#
loop_
_entity_poly.entity_id
_entity_poly.type
_entity_poly.pdbx_seq_one_letter_code
_entity_poly.pdbx_strand_id
1 'polypeptide(L)'
;PSFYHSRNSAAIIAPWADSGWERPGGIPGELNAFFHEAVGVSPLGHGEKPFGYHAVDRGWFDAGDYGQYVVNAAPVWFSFGAGIDISANAFASDNLGIPESNNGIPDVIDELEWGMAWLLSMQDSEDGGVYNRVAPLLWDDSMPHAVDSPRYLFEKTTHATASFAAATAIHARLLRPWKPKQAQLVLAASRDAWKFLGNSVQWPKEGDVYHNPVGVHAGEYPDSSAIDNSLWAAAELYRATGEDQFLDAFIAMLDKFQPDPTAGVSFKNQDLAKGEFRP
;
A
#
# COMPACT_ATOMS: atom_id res chain seq x y z
N PRO A 1 3.71 12.38 14.49
CA PRO A 1 4.40 11.07 14.59
C PRO A 1 5.15 10.79 13.28
N SER A 2 6.45 10.53 13.33
CA SER A 2 7.23 10.15 12.12
C SER A 2 6.90 8.71 11.72
N PHE A 3 7.04 8.38 10.42
CA PHE A 3 6.82 7.03 9.89
C PHE A 3 7.61 5.95 10.66
N TYR A 4 8.84 6.25 11.09
CA TYR A 4 9.66 5.38 11.92
C TYR A 4 8.93 4.86 13.17
N HIS A 5 8.27 5.75 13.93
CA HIS A 5 7.57 5.36 15.17
C HIS A 5 6.35 4.48 14.90
N SER A 6 5.76 4.61 13.71
CA SER A 6 4.62 3.80 13.26
C SER A 6 5.04 2.43 12.69
N ARG A 7 6.33 2.12 12.52
CA ARG A 7 6.77 0.85 11.90
C ARG A 7 6.27 -0.38 12.66
N ASN A 8 5.45 -1.23 12.04
CA ASN A 8 5.16 -2.57 12.57
C ASN A 8 6.41 -3.46 12.43
N SER A 9 6.49 -4.55 13.20
CA SER A 9 7.60 -5.53 13.25
C SER A 9 8.97 -5.01 13.72
N ALA A 10 9.18 -3.69 13.79
CA ALA A 10 10.42 -3.10 14.31
C ALA A 10 10.38 -2.89 15.82
N ALA A 11 11.54 -3.05 16.46
CA ALA A 11 11.81 -2.35 17.71
C ALA A 11 11.97 -0.85 17.42
N ILE A 12 11.31 -0.02 18.22
CA ILE A 12 11.44 1.43 18.20
C ILE A 12 12.29 1.80 19.40
N ILE A 13 13.56 2.15 19.17
CA ILE A 13 14.57 2.25 20.23
C ILE A 13 15.50 3.44 20.00
N ALA A 14 16.14 3.89 21.08
CA ALA A 14 17.22 4.88 21.01
C ALA A 14 18.38 4.38 20.11
N PRO A 15 19.08 5.29 19.40
CA PRO A 15 18.94 6.74 19.47
C PRO A 15 17.86 7.33 18.53
N TRP A 16 17.15 6.49 17.76
CA TRP A 16 16.22 6.95 16.72
C TRP A 16 14.81 7.23 17.24
N ALA A 17 14.42 6.57 18.33
CA ALA A 17 13.16 6.82 18.99
C ALA A 17 13.17 8.13 19.79
N ASP A 18 12.09 8.88 19.66
CA ASP A 18 11.76 9.99 20.55
C ASP A 18 11.54 9.44 21.96
N SER A 19 12.03 10.16 22.97
CA SER A 19 11.91 9.73 24.37
C SER A 19 10.46 9.51 24.77
N GLY A 20 10.15 8.33 25.31
CA GLY A 20 8.80 7.92 25.72
C GLY A 20 8.01 7.18 24.62
N TRP A 21 8.58 7.04 23.41
CA TRP A 21 7.97 6.31 22.30
C TRP A 21 8.63 4.95 22.03
N GLU A 22 9.55 4.53 22.90
CA GLU A 22 10.26 3.27 22.75
C GLU A 22 9.35 2.05 22.93
N ARG A 23 9.54 1.03 22.08
CA ARG A 23 8.92 -0.29 22.23
C ARG A 23 9.83 -1.38 21.68
N PRO A 24 9.87 -2.57 22.31
CA PRO A 24 10.76 -3.66 21.90
C PRO A 24 10.37 -4.32 20.56
N GLY A 25 9.18 -4.04 20.02
CA GLY A 25 8.69 -4.64 18.78
C GLY A 25 7.35 -4.08 18.31
N GLY A 26 6.90 -4.55 17.16
CA GLY A 26 5.52 -4.39 16.67
C GLY A 26 4.63 -5.55 17.11
N ILE A 27 3.62 -5.88 16.30
CA ILE A 27 2.81 -7.09 16.51
C ILE A 27 3.73 -8.32 16.46
N PRO A 28 3.60 -9.28 17.40
CA PRO A 28 4.34 -10.55 17.34
C PRO A 28 4.12 -11.26 16.00
N GLY A 29 5.19 -11.73 15.36
CA GLY A 29 5.13 -12.29 14.01
C GLY A 29 4.24 -13.53 13.91
N GLU A 30 4.17 -14.33 14.97
CA GLU A 30 3.27 -15.48 15.09
C GLU A 30 1.77 -15.11 15.08
N LEU A 31 1.46 -13.83 15.27
CA LEU A 31 0.10 -13.28 15.19
C LEU A 31 -0.19 -12.57 13.86
N ASN A 32 0.78 -12.46 12.93
CA ASN A 32 0.70 -11.60 11.75
C ASN A 32 1.11 -12.34 10.44
N ALA A 33 0.19 -12.90 9.66
CA ALA A 33 -1.26 -12.80 9.76
C ALA A 33 -1.98 -14.07 9.25
N PHE A 34 -3.27 -14.18 9.55
CA PHE A 34 -4.10 -15.30 9.14
C PHE A 34 -5.22 -14.85 8.22
N PHE A 35 -5.66 -15.69 7.28
CA PHE A 35 -6.83 -15.35 6.46
C PHE A 35 -8.10 -15.31 7.32
N HIS A 36 -8.84 -14.20 7.23
CA HIS A 36 -10.22 -14.16 7.71
C HIS A 36 -11.10 -15.11 6.90
N GLU A 37 -12.18 -15.64 7.51
CA GLU A 37 -13.14 -16.52 6.81
C GLU A 37 -13.74 -15.89 5.56
N ALA A 38 -13.89 -14.55 5.56
CA ALA A 38 -14.44 -13.78 4.45
C ALA A 38 -13.57 -13.84 3.18
N VAL A 39 -12.26 -14.10 3.29
CA VAL A 39 -11.33 -14.13 2.14
C VAL A 39 -11.74 -15.21 1.15
N GLY A 40 -11.85 -16.45 1.62
CA GLY A 40 -12.11 -17.61 0.77
C GLY A 40 -13.54 -17.68 0.19
N VAL A 41 -14.47 -16.89 0.71
CA VAL A 41 -15.85 -16.79 0.19
C VAL A 41 -16.11 -15.48 -0.56
N SER A 42 -15.11 -14.60 -0.66
CA SER A 42 -15.23 -13.36 -1.41
C SER A 42 -15.26 -13.61 -2.92
N PRO A 43 -15.82 -12.69 -3.73
CA PRO A 43 -15.82 -12.81 -5.19
C PRO A 43 -14.42 -12.90 -5.84
N LEU A 44 -13.38 -12.48 -5.11
CA LEU A 44 -11.98 -12.51 -5.56
C LEU A 44 -11.15 -13.56 -4.81
N GLY A 45 -11.75 -14.40 -3.97
CA GLY A 45 -11.05 -15.48 -3.29
C GLY A 45 -10.53 -16.53 -4.27
N HIS A 46 -9.34 -17.07 -4.00
CA HIS A 46 -8.67 -18.08 -4.80
C HIS A 46 -8.30 -19.33 -3.97
N GLY A 47 -9.23 -19.75 -3.10
CA GLY A 47 -9.08 -20.98 -2.32
C GLY A 47 -8.26 -20.83 -1.03
N GLU A 48 -8.11 -19.60 -0.54
CA GLU A 48 -7.52 -19.32 0.76
C GLU A 48 -8.28 -20.08 1.85
N LYS A 49 -7.54 -20.82 2.66
CA LYS A 49 -8.12 -21.56 3.78
C LYS A 49 -8.36 -20.60 4.94
N PRO A 50 -9.57 -20.55 5.51
CA PRO A 50 -9.81 -19.77 6.72
C PRO A 50 -8.80 -20.12 7.81
N PHE A 51 -8.27 -19.09 8.47
CA PHE A 51 -7.22 -19.20 9.49
C PHE A 51 -5.89 -19.79 8.98
N GLY A 52 -5.71 -19.91 7.66
CA GLY A 52 -4.43 -20.22 7.05
C GLY A 52 -3.45 -19.05 7.28
N TYR A 53 -2.21 -19.38 7.61
CA TYR A 53 -1.16 -18.37 7.82
C TYR A 53 -0.63 -17.84 6.48
N HIS A 54 -0.47 -16.53 6.41
CA HIS A 54 0.17 -15.81 5.33
C HIS A 54 1.14 -14.80 5.94
N ALA A 55 2.42 -14.92 5.60
CA ALA A 55 3.45 -14.10 6.22
C ALA A 55 3.30 -12.64 5.78
N VAL A 56 3.04 -11.75 6.75
CA VAL A 56 2.99 -10.30 6.55
C VAL A 56 3.99 -9.67 7.51
N ASP A 57 4.85 -8.81 6.99
CA ASP A 57 5.92 -8.19 7.78
C ASP A 57 6.08 -6.71 7.43
N ARG A 58 6.59 -5.92 8.39
CA ARG A 58 6.90 -4.48 8.26
C ARG A 58 5.66 -3.61 7.99
N GLY A 59 5.86 -2.50 7.28
CA GLY A 59 4.84 -1.48 7.07
C GLY A 59 4.62 -0.61 8.29
N TRP A 60 3.57 0.21 8.23
CA TRP A 60 3.25 1.17 9.28
C TRP A 60 1.88 0.87 9.85
N PHE A 61 1.73 1.02 11.16
CA PHE A 61 0.44 1.22 11.78
C PHE A 61 -0.19 2.47 11.21
N ASP A 62 -1.43 2.29 10.78
CA ASP A 62 -2.14 3.24 9.94
C ASP A 62 -2.51 4.54 10.68
N ALA A 63 -2.96 4.40 11.92
CA ALA A 63 -3.34 5.53 12.76
C ALA A 63 -3.09 5.23 14.26
N GLY A 64 -4.11 5.42 15.09
CA GLY A 64 -4.05 5.10 16.52
C GLY A 64 -4.24 3.61 16.81
N ASP A 65 -4.79 2.86 15.85
CA ASP A 65 -4.88 1.40 15.86
C ASP A 65 -3.66 0.74 15.22
N TYR A 66 -3.55 -0.58 15.36
CA TYR A 66 -2.47 -1.37 14.80
C TYR A 66 -2.83 -2.08 13.48
N GLY A 67 -3.91 -1.66 12.81
CA GLY A 67 -4.23 -2.10 11.46
C GLY A 67 -3.29 -1.49 10.42
N GLN A 68 -3.21 -2.15 9.27
CA GLN A 68 -2.48 -1.67 8.10
C GLN A 68 -3.37 -1.86 6.86
N TYR A 69 -3.61 -0.80 6.10
CA TYR A 69 -4.67 -0.75 5.07
C TYR A 69 -4.09 -0.28 3.74
N VAL A 70 -4.19 -1.10 2.70
CA VAL A 70 -3.49 -0.89 1.41
C VAL A 70 -3.91 0.42 0.75
N VAL A 71 -5.21 0.68 0.71
CA VAL A 71 -5.79 1.87 0.06
C VAL A 71 -5.41 3.17 0.77
N ASN A 72 -5.18 3.15 2.09
CA ASN A 72 -4.75 4.33 2.83
C ASN A 72 -3.23 4.53 2.79
N ALA A 73 -2.46 3.43 2.75
CA ALA A 73 -1.01 3.47 2.66
C ALA A 73 -0.51 3.87 1.26
N ALA A 74 -1.14 3.40 0.18
CA ALA A 74 -0.67 3.62 -1.19
C ALA A 74 -0.43 5.11 -1.57
N PRO A 75 -1.30 6.07 -1.19
CA PRO A 75 -1.08 7.51 -1.42
C PRO A 75 0.22 8.09 -0.82
N VAL A 76 0.86 7.41 0.12
CA VAL A 76 2.18 7.80 0.65
C VAL A 76 3.22 7.82 -0.48
N TRP A 77 3.22 6.82 -1.36
CA TRP A 77 4.14 6.78 -2.50
C TRP A 77 3.87 7.90 -3.49
N PHE A 78 2.60 8.25 -3.73
CA PHE A 78 2.27 9.42 -4.53
C PHE A 78 2.86 10.69 -3.92
N SER A 79 2.61 10.93 -2.63
CA SER A 79 3.02 12.16 -1.93
C SER A 79 4.53 12.37 -1.99
N PHE A 80 5.31 11.32 -1.69
CA PHE A 80 6.77 11.39 -1.78
C PHE A 80 7.27 11.41 -3.22
N GLY A 81 6.68 10.61 -4.11
CA GLY A 81 7.07 10.58 -5.52
C GLY A 81 6.87 11.93 -6.22
N ALA A 82 5.70 12.54 -6.05
CA ALA A 82 5.41 13.88 -6.55
C ALA A 82 6.31 14.94 -5.90
N GLY A 83 6.56 14.84 -4.59
CA GLY A 83 7.48 15.72 -3.88
C GLY A 83 8.91 15.65 -4.44
N ILE A 84 9.42 14.46 -4.71
CA ILE A 84 10.74 14.23 -5.31
C ILE A 84 10.78 14.76 -6.76
N ASP A 85 9.71 14.54 -7.53
CA ASP A 85 9.62 15.02 -8.91
C ASP A 85 9.65 16.57 -8.98
N ILE A 86 9.03 17.24 -8.00
CA ILE A 86 8.98 18.71 -7.92
C ILE A 86 10.25 19.29 -7.29
N SER A 87 10.79 18.66 -6.25
CA SER A 87 11.87 19.21 -5.42
C SER A 87 12.79 18.11 -4.88
N ALA A 88 13.51 17.42 -5.76
CA ALA A 88 14.41 16.32 -5.39
C ALA A 88 15.39 16.67 -4.24
N ASN A 89 15.92 17.90 -4.22
CA ASN A 89 16.85 18.34 -3.17
C ASN A 89 16.23 18.37 -1.77
N ALA A 90 14.92 18.63 -1.65
CA ALA A 90 14.23 18.62 -0.35
C ALA A 90 14.10 17.20 0.24
N PHE A 91 14.26 16.17 -0.60
CA PHE A 91 14.12 14.76 -0.25
C PHE A 91 15.44 13.99 -0.31
N ALA A 92 16.57 14.68 -0.49
CA ALA A 92 17.88 14.05 -0.69
C ALA A 92 18.65 13.72 0.60
N SER A 93 18.07 13.99 1.78
CA SER A 93 18.74 13.74 3.06
C SER A 93 18.88 12.23 3.33
N ASP A 94 20.11 11.79 3.62
CA ASP A 94 20.48 10.45 4.12
C ASP A 94 20.72 10.51 5.66
N ASN A 95 20.06 11.45 6.34
CA ASN A 95 20.16 11.60 7.80
C ASN A 95 18.92 12.30 8.38
N LEU A 96 17.81 11.58 8.40
CA LEU A 96 16.56 11.91 9.06
C LEU A 96 16.46 11.28 10.46
N GLY A 97 17.51 10.59 10.92
CA GLY A 97 17.54 10.00 12.26
C GLY A 97 16.79 8.69 12.36
N ILE A 98 16.91 7.82 11.36
CA ILE A 98 16.37 6.46 11.34
C ILE A 98 17.53 5.42 11.33
N PRO A 99 17.26 4.13 11.60
CA PRO A 99 18.30 3.09 11.59
C PRO A 99 19.08 3.00 10.29
N GLU A 100 18.44 3.35 9.17
CA GLU A 100 19.02 3.30 7.84
C GLU A 100 19.90 4.51 7.49
N SER A 101 19.91 5.60 8.30
CA SER A 101 20.65 6.82 8.00
C SER A 101 22.16 6.60 7.77
N ASN A 102 22.72 7.33 6.80
CA ASN A 102 24.10 7.32 6.32
C ASN A 102 24.48 6.05 5.56
N ASN A 103 23.53 5.39 4.90
CA ASN A 103 23.77 4.19 4.10
C ASN A 103 24.03 4.49 2.61
N GLY A 104 23.95 5.76 2.19
CA GLY A 104 24.10 6.22 0.81
C GLY A 104 22.80 6.27 0.00
N ILE A 105 21.65 6.09 0.64
CA ILE A 105 20.30 6.18 0.08
C ILE A 105 19.55 7.27 0.85
N PRO A 106 18.78 8.15 0.19
CA PRO A 106 17.99 9.12 0.94
C PRO A 106 17.02 8.40 1.88
N ASP A 107 16.99 8.79 3.15
CA ASP A 107 16.23 8.12 4.22
C ASP A 107 14.73 8.02 3.92
N VAL A 108 14.19 8.94 3.12
CA VAL A 108 12.81 8.85 2.63
C VAL A 108 12.58 7.62 1.76
N ILE A 109 13.56 7.21 0.95
CA ILE A 109 13.49 6.00 0.13
C ILE A 109 13.62 4.76 1.03
N ASP A 110 14.48 4.79 2.05
CA ASP A 110 14.58 3.70 3.02
C ASP A 110 13.28 3.51 3.81
N GLU A 111 12.64 4.62 4.23
CA GLU A 111 11.34 4.55 4.88
C GLU A 111 10.27 4.00 3.91
N LEU A 112 10.24 4.45 2.65
CA LEU A 112 9.34 3.88 1.64
C LEU A 112 9.61 2.39 1.37
N GLU A 113 10.85 1.91 1.46
CA GLU A 113 11.15 0.48 1.37
C GLU A 113 10.59 -0.30 2.56
N TRP A 114 10.58 0.30 3.77
CA TRP A 114 9.92 -0.31 4.93
C TRP A 114 8.43 -0.56 4.67
N GLY A 115 7.73 0.45 4.13
CA GLY A 115 6.35 0.35 3.70
C GLY A 115 6.15 -0.65 2.55
N MET A 116 7.08 -0.68 1.59
CA MET A 116 6.94 -1.48 0.38
C MET A 116 7.10 -2.96 0.66
N ALA A 117 7.96 -3.33 1.61
CA ALA A 117 8.10 -4.72 2.03
C ALA A 117 6.77 -5.29 2.56
N TRP A 118 6.01 -4.50 3.33
CA TRP A 118 4.65 -4.89 3.74
C TRP A 118 3.71 -4.93 2.54
N LEU A 119 3.69 -3.88 1.72
CA LEU A 119 2.78 -3.79 0.60
C LEU A 119 2.93 -5.00 -0.34
N LEU A 120 4.16 -5.37 -0.69
CA LEU A 120 4.48 -6.58 -1.47
C LEU A 120 3.98 -7.87 -0.83
N SER A 121 4.03 -7.98 0.50
CA SER A 121 3.50 -9.16 1.21
C SER A 121 1.97 -9.25 1.16
N MET A 122 1.25 -8.17 0.82
CA MET A 122 -0.20 -8.16 0.67
C MET A 122 -0.68 -8.70 -0.68
N GLN A 123 0.22 -8.92 -1.64
CA GLN A 123 -0.12 -9.49 -2.95
C GLN A 123 -0.18 -11.02 -2.88
N ASP A 124 -1.24 -11.58 -3.44
CA ASP A 124 -1.32 -13.01 -3.71
C ASP A 124 -0.41 -13.35 -4.90
N SER A 125 0.60 -14.18 -4.63
CA SER A 125 1.61 -14.56 -5.64
C SER A 125 1.06 -15.47 -6.74
N GLU A 126 -0.11 -16.08 -6.57
CA GLU A 126 -0.69 -16.98 -7.56
C GLU A 126 -1.46 -16.24 -8.66
N ASP A 127 -2.22 -15.20 -8.28
CA ASP A 127 -3.10 -14.48 -9.23
C ASP A 127 -2.79 -12.99 -9.38
N GLY A 128 -2.00 -12.39 -8.48
CA GLY A 128 -1.60 -10.98 -8.51
C GLY A 128 -2.56 -10.02 -7.81
N GLY A 129 -3.70 -10.50 -7.30
CA GLY A 129 -4.65 -9.68 -6.55
C GLY A 129 -4.12 -9.33 -5.15
N VAL A 130 -4.64 -8.27 -4.54
CA VAL A 130 -4.08 -7.71 -3.30
C VAL A 130 -5.10 -7.67 -2.17
N TYR A 131 -4.75 -8.29 -1.04
CA TYR A 131 -5.55 -8.28 0.18
C TYR A 131 -5.68 -6.86 0.72
N ASN A 132 -6.89 -6.43 1.08
CA ASN A 132 -7.13 -5.00 1.28
C ASN A 132 -6.50 -4.43 2.57
N ARG A 133 -6.36 -5.26 3.61
CA ARG A 133 -5.82 -4.85 4.91
C ARG A 133 -5.42 -6.05 5.76
N VAL A 134 -4.61 -5.77 6.77
CA VAL A 134 -4.36 -6.65 7.91
C VAL A 134 -4.79 -5.92 9.18
N ALA A 135 -5.69 -6.51 9.96
CA ALA A 135 -6.30 -5.85 11.11
C ALA A 135 -6.78 -6.86 12.17
N PRO A 136 -6.96 -6.45 13.45
CA PRO A 136 -7.64 -7.29 14.42
C PRO A 136 -9.15 -7.31 14.18
N LEU A 137 -9.87 -8.23 14.83
CA LEU A 137 -11.33 -8.21 14.83
C LEU A 137 -11.87 -7.06 15.70
N LEU A 138 -11.24 -6.83 16.86
CA LEU A 138 -11.56 -5.78 17.84
C LEU A 138 -10.35 -4.88 18.06
N TRP A 139 -10.58 -3.63 18.44
CA TRP A 139 -9.50 -2.70 18.74
C TRP A 139 -8.69 -3.12 19.96
N ASP A 140 -7.36 -2.99 19.85
CA ASP A 140 -6.43 -3.28 20.93
C ASP A 140 -6.47 -2.19 22.03
N ASP A 141 -6.15 -2.60 23.26
CA ASP A 141 -6.00 -1.72 24.42
C ASP A 141 -4.60 -1.80 25.06
N SER A 142 -3.67 -2.49 24.40
CA SER A 142 -2.30 -2.73 24.84
C SER A 142 -1.28 -2.17 23.85
N MET A 143 0.02 -2.20 24.19
CA MET A 143 1.10 -1.85 23.26
C MET A 143 1.26 -2.92 22.17
N PRO A 144 1.78 -2.60 20.97
CA PRO A 144 1.80 -3.55 19.84
C PRO A 144 2.48 -4.88 20.16
N HIS A 145 3.60 -4.84 20.87
CA HIS A 145 4.40 -6.00 21.27
C HIS A 145 3.77 -6.85 22.37
N ALA A 146 2.72 -6.34 23.03
CA ALA A 146 2.01 -7.00 24.12
C ALA A 146 0.65 -7.57 23.68
N VAL A 147 0.28 -7.37 22.42
CA VAL A 147 -0.91 -7.96 21.81
C VAL A 147 -0.81 -9.48 21.85
N ASP A 148 -1.90 -10.14 22.25
CA ASP A 148 -2.05 -11.59 22.26
C ASP A 148 -3.11 -12.12 21.28
N SER A 149 -3.78 -11.21 20.55
CA SER A 149 -4.80 -11.54 19.56
C SER A 149 -4.26 -11.55 18.12
N PRO A 150 -4.72 -12.48 17.27
CA PRO A 150 -4.26 -12.58 15.89
C PRO A 150 -4.71 -11.40 15.02
N ARG A 151 -3.89 -11.10 14.01
CA ARG A 151 -4.22 -10.21 12.90
C ARG A 151 -4.73 -11.02 11.73
N TYR A 152 -5.74 -10.45 11.07
CA TYR A 152 -6.40 -11.10 9.95
C TYR A 152 -6.20 -10.32 8.67
N LEU A 153 -5.84 -11.05 7.61
CA LEU A 153 -5.97 -10.58 6.24
C LEU A 153 -7.43 -10.63 5.82
N PHE A 154 -7.88 -9.54 5.21
CA PHE A 154 -9.21 -9.45 4.61
C PHE A 154 -9.14 -9.51 3.08
N GLU A 155 -10.29 -9.80 2.48
CA GLU A 155 -10.44 -10.14 1.07
C GLU A 155 -9.73 -9.19 0.11
N LYS A 156 -9.32 -9.74 -1.03
CA LYS A 156 -8.78 -8.95 -2.13
C LYS A 156 -9.84 -7.98 -2.64
N THR A 157 -9.43 -6.78 -3.03
CA THR A 157 -10.32 -5.79 -3.67
C THR A 157 -9.64 -5.19 -4.89
N THR A 158 -10.43 -4.75 -5.86
CA THR A 158 -9.88 -4.04 -7.04
C THR A 158 -9.30 -2.69 -6.65
N HIS A 159 -9.88 -2.00 -5.66
CA HIS A 159 -9.34 -0.75 -5.11
C HIS A 159 -7.93 -0.95 -4.55
N ALA A 160 -7.73 -1.95 -3.68
CA ALA A 160 -6.42 -2.27 -3.11
C ALA A 160 -5.43 -2.72 -4.19
N THR A 161 -5.87 -3.52 -5.15
CA THR A 161 -5.01 -4.02 -6.24
C THR A 161 -4.55 -2.89 -7.17
N ALA A 162 -5.43 -1.95 -7.50
CA ALA A 162 -5.08 -0.77 -8.30
C ALA A 162 -4.17 0.20 -7.52
N SER A 163 -4.50 0.49 -6.26
CA SER A 163 -3.67 1.30 -5.37
C SER A 163 -2.24 0.71 -5.23
N PHE A 164 -2.15 -0.61 -5.07
CA PHE A 164 -0.90 -1.35 -5.05
C PHE A 164 -0.12 -1.20 -6.36
N ALA A 165 -0.78 -1.38 -7.52
CA ALA A 165 -0.14 -1.27 -8.82
C ALA A 165 0.47 0.13 -9.02
N ALA A 166 -0.25 1.19 -8.63
CA ALA A 166 0.26 2.55 -8.69
C ALA A 166 1.45 2.79 -7.75
N ALA A 167 1.32 2.41 -6.47
CA ALA A 167 2.37 2.59 -5.47
C ALA A 167 3.66 1.83 -5.82
N THR A 168 3.54 0.59 -6.29
CA THR A 168 4.68 -0.23 -6.75
C THR A 168 5.33 0.35 -8.00
N ALA A 169 4.56 0.87 -8.96
CA ALA A 169 5.12 1.53 -10.14
C ALA A 169 5.92 2.79 -9.78
N ILE A 170 5.39 3.63 -8.89
CA ILE A 170 6.12 4.80 -8.36
C ILE A 170 7.39 4.34 -7.62
N HIS A 171 7.26 3.38 -6.72
CA HIS A 171 8.38 2.91 -5.92
C HIS A 171 9.50 2.32 -6.78
N ALA A 172 9.17 1.51 -7.79
CA ALA A 172 10.13 0.97 -8.72
C ALA A 172 10.90 2.07 -9.48
N ARG A 173 10.22 3.16 -9.86
CA ARG A 173 10.86 4.32 -10.49
C ARG A 173 11.80 5.03 -9.53
N LEU A 174 11.34 5.30 -8.31
CA LEU A 174 12.13 5.96 -7.28
C LEU A 174 13.35 5.12 -6.91
N LEU A 175 13.19 3.84 -6.60
CA LEU A 175 14.24 2.95 -6.08
C LEU A 175 15.36 2.64 -7.10
N ARG A 176 15.09 2.77 -8.40
CA ARG A 176 15.95 2.34 -9.50
C ARG A 176 17.41 2.81 -9.42
N PRO A 177 17.75 4.06 -9.04
CA PRO A 177 19.14 4.52 -8.95
C PRO A 177 19.97 3.80 -7.89
N TRP A 178 19.32 3.26 -6.85
CA TRP A 178 20.00 2.67 -5.69
C TRP A 178 19.92 1.14 -5.69
N LYS A 179 18.74 0.56 -5.99
CA LYS A 179 18.51 -0.89 -5.98
C LYS A 179 17.83 -1.36 -7.27
N PRO A 180 18.52 -1.32 -8.43
CA PRO A 180 17.89 -1.57 -9.74
C PRO A 180 17.27 -2.97 -9.89
N LYS A 181 17.88 -4.00 -9.28
CA LYS A 181 17.30 -5.37 -9.28
C LYS A 181 16.01 -5.43 -8.47
N GLN A 182 15.98 -4.79 -7.30
CA GLN A 182 14.78 -4.74 -6.46
C GLN A 182 13.68 -3.93 -7.16
N ALA A 183 14.03 -2.80 -7.76
CA ALA A 183 13.11 -2.00 -8.56
C ALA A 183 12.44 -2.81 -9.70
N GLN A 184 13.17 -3.71 -10.35
CA GLN A 184 12.59 -4.60 -11.37
C GLN A 184 11.59 -5.60 -10.79
N LEU A 185 11.87 -6.17 -9.61
CA LEU A 185 10.95 -7.07 -8.92
C LEU A 185 9.67 -6.34 -8.50
N VAL A 186 9.79 -5.13 -7.95
CA VAL A 186 8.64 -4.29 -7.58
C VAL A 186 7.81 -3.92 -8.82
N LEU A 187 8.45 -3.61 -9.95
CA LEU A 187 7.74 -3.32 -11.19
C LEU A 187 7.04 -4.56 -11.77
N ALA A 188 7.60 -5.76 -11.59
CA ALA A 188 6.94 -6.99 -12.00
C ALA A 188 5.66 -7.23 -11.17
N ALA A 189 5.73 -7.05 -9.85
CA ALA A 189 4.57 -7.13 -8.96
C ALA A 189 3.46 -6.14 -9.37
N SER A 190 3.84 -4.91 -9.75
CA SER A 190 2.92 -3.89 -10.28
C SER A 190 2.17 -4.37 -11.54
N ARG A 191 2.87 -5.04 -12.46
CA ARG A 191 2.28 -5.61 -13.69
C ARG A 191 1.37 -6.79 -13.42
N ASP A 192 1.72 -7.63 -12.45
CA ASP A 192 0.89 -8.77 -12.05
C ASP A 192 -0.43 -8.28 -11.44
N ALA A 193 -0.39 -7.24 -10.61
CA ALA A 193 -1.58 -6.57 -10.10
C ALA A 193 -2.44 -5.95 -11.23
N TRP A 194 -1.81 -5.29 -12.21
CA TRP A 194 -2.52 -4.78 -13.38
C TRP A 194 -3.20 -5.89 -14.19
N LYS A 195 -2.48 -7.01 -14.40
CA LYS A 195 -3.03 -8.18 -15.09
C LYS A 195 -4.20 -8.78 -14.32
N PHE A 196 -4.14 -8.83 -12.99
CA PHE A 196 -5.27 -9.26 -12.16
C PHE A 196 -6.50 -8.39 -12.38
N LEU A 197 -6.35 -7.05 -12.38
CA LEU A 197 -7.45 -6.11 -12.61
C LEU A 197 -8.15 -6.36 -13.96
N GLY A 198 -7.38 -6.60 -15.03
CA GLY A 198 -7.93 -6.84 -16.36
C GLY A 198 -8.66 -8.18 -16.52
N ASN A 199 -8.44 -9.14 -15.61
CA ASN A 199 -9.02 -10.49 -15.67
C ASN A 199 -10.05 -10.76 -14.57
N SER A 200 -10.29 -9.80 -13.67
CA SER A 200 -11.13 -9.97 -12.49
C SER A 200 -12.42 -9.17 -12.60
N VAL A 201 -13.43 -9.61 -11.85
CA VAL A 201 -14.61 -8.79 -11.61
C VAL A 201 -14.24 -7.63 -10.68
N GLN A 202 -14.85 -6.46 -10.87
CA GLN A 202 -14.70 -5.38 -9.92
C GLN A 202 -15.34 -5.75 -8.57
N TRP A 203 -14.58 -5.59 -7.48
CA TRP A 203 -15.03 -5.86 -6.12
C TRP A 203 -14.46 -4.85 -5.11
N PRO A 204 -15.31 -4.20 -4.29
CA PRO A 204 -16.77 -4.14 -4.40
C PRO A 204 -17.27 -3.67 -5.78
N LYS A 205 -18.50 -4.00 -6.16
CA LYS A 205 -19.06 -3.58 -7.46
C LYS A 205 -19.10 -2.06 -7.54
N GLU A 206 -19.03 -1.52 -8.76
CA GLU A 206 -19.16 -0.07 -8.98
C GLU A 206 -20.47 0.46 -8.35
N GLY A 207 -20.34 1.48 -7.50
CA GLY A 207 -21.43 2.08 -6.72
C GLY A 207 -21.66 1.46 -5.34
N ASP A 208 -21.13 0.25 -5.08
CA ASP A 208 -21.14 -0.38 -3.76
C ASP A 208 -19.86 -0.04 -2.99
N VAL A 209 -19.89 -0.11 -1.65
CA VAL A 209 -18.70 0.09 -0.82
C VAL A 209 -18.34 -1.19 -0.07
N TYR A 210 -17.08 -1.25 0.37
CA TYR A 210 -16.62 -2.32 1.24
C TYR A 210 -17.30 -2.24 2.59
N HIS A 211 -17.70 -3.39 3.13
CA HIS A 211 -18.26 -3.51 4.47
C HIS A 211 -17.54 -4.58 5.27
N ASN A 212 -17.29 -4.27 6.54
CA ASN A 212 -16.73 -5.21 7.49
C ASN A 212 -17.60 -6.46 7.59
N PRO A 213 -16.99 -7.66 7.60
CA PRO A 213 -17.67 -8.86 8.07
C PRO A 213 -18.22 -8.67 9.48
N VAL A 214 -19.28 -9.42 9.81
CA VAL A 214 -19.89 -9.37 11.15
C VAL A 214 -18.83 -9.64 12.22
N GLY A 215 -18.77 -8.76 13.23
CA GLY A 215 -17.83 -8.88 14.35
C GLY A 215 -16.47 -8.21 14.12
N VAL A 216 -16.27 -7.54 12.99
CA VAL A 216 -15.05 -6.79 12.68
C VAL A 216 -15.29 -5.29 12.86
N HIS A 217 -14.43 -4.63 13.64
CA HIS A 217 -14.54 -3.21 13.98
C HIS A 217 -13.45 -2.34 13.35
N ALA A 218 -12.59 -2.91 12.51
CA ALA A 218 -11.49 -2.24 11.84
C ALA A 218 -11.94 -1.18 10.81
N GLY A 219 -11.05 -0.28 10.40
CA GLY A 219 -11.35 0.76 9.42
C GLY A 219 -11.72 0.18 8.04
N GLU A 220 -12.86 0.57 7.50
CA GLU A 220 -13.37 0.06 6.20
C GLU A 220 -12.73 0.72 4.99
N TYR A 221 -12.28 1.98 5.12
CA TYR A 221 -11.85 2.82 3.99
C TYR A 221 -12.83 2.74 2.80
N PRO A 222 -14.13 3.04 3.01
CA PRO A 222 -15.15 2.77 2.01
C PRO A 222 -15.00 3.71 0.83
N ASP A 223 -14.83 3.10 -0.34
CA ASP A 223 -14.83 3.75 -1.64
C ASP A 223 -15.82 3.02 -2.56
N SER A 224 -16.56 3.80 -3.34
CA SER A 224 -17.62 3.29 -4.22
C SER A 224 -17.15 3.07 -5.66
N SER A 225 -15.94 3.52 -6.00
CA SER A 225 -15.41 3.38 -7.35
C SER A 225 -13.93 3.03 -7.30
N ALA A 226 -13.53 2.02 -8.07
CA ALA A 226 -12.12 1.69 -8.27
C ALA A 226 -11.55 2.37 -9.52
N ILE A 227 -12.35 3.18 -10.22
CA ILE A 227 -11.98 3.76 -11.51
C ILE A 227 -10.85 4.78 -11.35
N ASP A 228 -10.92 5.61 -10.31
CA ASP A 228 -9.89 6.60 -9.98
C ASP A 228 -8.55 5.90 -9.62
N ASN A 229 -8.59 4.83 -8.82
CA ASN A 229 -7.41 4.04 -8.46
C ASN A 229 -6.82 3.36 -9.71
N SER A 230 -7.67 2.82 -10.58
CA SER A 230 -7.25 2.13 -11.82
C SER A 230 -6.64 3.11 -12.82
N LEU A 231 -7.21 4.32 -12.91
CA LEU A 231 -6.68 5.41 -13.70
C LEU A 231 -5.31 5.86 -13.19
N TRP A 232 -5.14 5.99 -11.86
CA TRP A 232 -3.86 6.27 -11.24
C TRP A 232 -2.82 5.17 -11.52
N ALA A 233 -3.21 3.90 -11.39
CA ALA A 233 -2.35 2.75 -11.71
C ALA A 233 -1.87 2.77 -13.17
N ALA A 234 -2.78 3.02 -14.12
CA ALA A 234 -2.46 3.12 -15.53
C ALA A 234 -1.44 4.25 -15.80
N ALA A 235 -1.67 5.42 -15.19
CA ALA A 235 -0.75 6.56 -15.32
C ALA A 235 0.65 6.24 -14.79
N GLU A 236 0.76 5.67 -13.59
CA GLU A 236 2.06 5.37 -12.99
C GLU A 236 2.77 4.20 -13.65
N LEU A 237 2.04 3.18 -14.12
CA LEU A 237 2.60 2.12 -14.95
C LEU A 237 3.13 2.66 -16.28
N TYR A 238 2.40 3.57 -16.93
CA TYR A 238 2.92 4.24 -18.13
C TYR A 238 4.18 5.04 -17.80
N ARG A 239 4.18 5.85 -16.74
CA ARG A 239 5.36 6.64 -16.32
C ARG A 239 6.58 5.76 -15.97
N ALA A 240 6.36 4.59 -15.38
CA ALA A 240 7.44 3.69 -14.97
C ALA A 240 8.04 2.88 -16.13
N THR A 241 7.25 2.65 -17.20
CA THR A 241 7.55 1.64 -18.24
C THR A 241 7.64 2.20 -19.66
N GLY A 242 6.87 3.25 -19.98
CA GLY A 242 6.72 3.77 -21.33
C GLY A 242 5.89 2.89 -22.26
N GLU A 243 5.14 1.91 -21.76
CA GLU A 243 4.35 1.01 -22.61
C GLU A 243 2.96 1.59 -22.95
N ASP A 244 2.69 1.73 -24.25
CA ASP A 244 1.47 2.36 -24.77
C ASP A 244 0.16 1.74 -24.24
N GLN A 245 0.14 0.44 -23.95
CA GLN A 245 -1.04 -0.23 -23.40
C GLN A 245 -1.58 0.42 -22.11
N PHE A 246 -0.71 0.98 -21.28
CA PHE A 246 -1.12 1.67 -20.06
C PHE A 246 -1.64 3.07 -20.35
N LEU A 247 -1.07 3.77 -21.34
CA LEU A 247 -1.57 5.05 -21.80
C LEU A 247 -2.94 4.91 -22.46
N ASP A 248 -3.12 3.89 -23.30
CA ASP A 248 -4.40 3.59 -23.94
C ASP A 248 -5.49 3.29 -22.90
N ALA A 249 -5.16 2.50 -21.87
CA ALA A 249 -6.06 2.23 -20.76
C ALA A 249 -6.42 3.50 -19.97
N PHE A 250 -5.43 4.35 -19.68
CA PHE A 250 -5.63 5.64 -19.04
C PHE A 250 -6.61 6.53 -19.83
N ILE A 251 -6.37 6.69 -21.14
CA ILE A 251 -7.23 7.49 -22.02
C ILE A 251 -8.64 6.93 -22.08
N ALA A 252 -8.79 5.61 -22.21
CA ALA A 252 -10.10 4.95 -22.25
C ALA A 252 -10.91 5.13 -20.95
N MET A 253 -10.25 5.31 -19.81
CA MET A 253 -10.92 5.59 -18.53
C MET A 253 -11.38 7.05 -18.39
N LEU A 254 -10.72 8.01 -19.06
CA LEU A 254 -11.13 9.41 -19.04
C LEU A 254 -12.53 9.67 -19.65
N ASP A 255 -13.00 8.75 -20.49
CA ASP A 255 -14.37 8.79 -21.02
C ASP A 255 -15.44 8.49 -19.95
N LYS A 256 -15.06 7.77 -18.89
CA LYS A 256 -15.95 7.33 -17.80
C LYS A 256 -15.80 8.17 -16.54
N PHE A 257 -14.64 8.78 -16.35
CA PHE A 257 -14.28 9.54 -15.17
C PHE A 257 -13.48 10.77 -15.55
N GLN A 258 -13.83 11.93 -15.00
CA GLN A 258 -13.14 13.19 -15.24
C GLN A 258 -12.38 13.57 -13.96
N PRO A 259 -11.04 13.41 -13.93
CA PRO A 259 -10.26 13.75 -12.75
C PRO A 259 -10.42 15.23 -12.40
N ASP A 260 -10.55 15.52 -11.10
CA ASP A 260 -10.49 16.90 -10.59
C ASP A 260 -9.06 17.19 -10.13
N PRO A 261 -8.25 17.91 -10.92
CA PRO A 261 -6.86 18.21 -10.56
C PRO A 261 -6.76 19.19 -9.37
N THR A 262 -7.88 19.71 -8.86
CA THR A 262 -7.93 20.56 -7.67
C THR A 262 -8.36 19.81 -6.40
N ALA A 263 -8.80 18.56 -6.52
CA ALA A 263 -9.15 17.73 -5.38
C ALA A 263 -7.89 17.34 -4.59
N GLY A 264 -8.01 17.26 -3.26
CA GLY A 264 -6.94 16.73 -2.42
C GLY A 264 -6.84 15.21 -2.57
N VAL A 265 -5.60 14.69 -2.62
CA VAL A 265 -5.36 13.23 -2.56
C VAL A 265 -5.89 12.68 -1.25
N SER A 266 -6.67 11.62 -1.34
CA SER A 266 -7.09 10.84 -0.17
C SER A 266 -7.29 9.39 -0.56
N PHE A 267 -7.57 8.52 0.41
CA PHE A 267 -7.90 7.13 0.10
C PHE A 267 -9.09 6.97 -0.86
N LYS A 268 -10.01 7.95 -0.92
CA LYS A 268 -11.21 7.97 -1.80
C LYS A 268 -11.02 8.67 -3.14
N ASN A 269 -10.01 9.54 -3.23
CA ASN A 269 -9.74 10.37 -4.40
C ASN A 269 -8.25 10.26 -4.68
N GLN A 270 -7.86 9.22 -5.41
CA GLN A 270 -6.46 8.95 -5.74
C GLN A 270 -6.09 9.42 -7.16
N ASP A 271 -7.06 9.97 -7.89
CA ASP A 271 -6.96 10.49 -9.26
C ASP A 271 -6.22 11.83 -9.36
N LEU A 272 -4.95 11.89 -8.97
CA LEU A 272 -4.10 13.01 -9.40
C LEU A 272 -3.45 12.74 -10.75
N ALA A 273 -4.26 12.85 -11.80
CA ALA A 273 -3.77 12.78 -13.17
C ALA A 273 -3.90 14.12 -13.90
N LYS A 274 -2.96 15.03 -13.64
CA LYS A 274 -2.43 16.02 -14.60
C LYS A 274 -1.03 16.47 -14.17
N GLY A 275 0.00 15.77 -14.63
CA GLY A 275 1.29 16.39 -14.90
C GLY A 275 1.23 17.01 -16.30
N GLU A 276 1.67 18.26 -16.46
CA GLU A 276 1.68 18.96 -17.74
C GLU A 276 2.31 18.09 -18.85
N PHE A 277 1.52 17.63 -19.83
CA PHE A 277 2.07 17.28 -21.13
C PHE A 277 2.43 18.58 -21.83
N ARG A 278 3.72 18.91 -21.86
CA ARG A 278 4.22 19.93 -22.79
C ARG A 278 4.37 19.31 -24.18
N PRO A 279 4.03 20.06 -25.24
CA PRO A 279 4.03 19.59 -26.62
C PRO A 279 5.42 19.20 -27.11
#